data_AF-A0A7H8V462-F1
#
_entry.id   AF-A0A7H8V462-F1
#
_cell.length_a   1.000
_cell.length_b   1.000
_cell.length_c   1.000
_cell.angle_alpha   90.00
_cell.angle_beta   90.00
_cell.angle_gamma   90.00
#
_symmetry.space_group_name_H-M   'P 1'
#
loop_
_entity.id
_entity.type
_entity.pdbx_description
1 polymer ?
#
loop_
_entity_poly.entity_id
_entity_poly.type
_entity_poly.pdbx_seq_one_letter_code
_entity_poly.pdbx_strand_id
1 'polypeptide(L)'
;MVELYIVKEEHTEDPTEIKSRINSQQKSIIADLAIDFIADHSTIFLDSSSTSQYIAKRLKDKKNLTIFTTNLSTADILDKQQNNHNIYFVGGNCRMEKLEVRVPSSY
;
A
#
# COMPACT_ATOMS: atom_id res chain seq x y z
N MET A 1 8.71 37.22 -4.58
CA MET A 1 8.27 36.57 -5.83
C MET A 1 8.61 35.10 -5.69
N VAL A 2 7.62 34.21 -5.71
CA VAL A 2 7.83 32.76 -5.71
C VAL A 2 7.52 32.30 -7.13
N GLU A 3 8.52 31.74 -7.83
CA GLU A 3 8.31 31.14 -9.15
C GLU A 3 7.55 29.81 -8.98
N LEU A 4 6.31 29.78 -9.46
CA LEU A 4 5.50 28.59 -9.55
C LEU A 4 5.83 27.88 -10.86
N TYR A 5 6.67 26.86 -10.81
CA TYR A 5 6.91 25.98 -11.96
C TYR A 5 5.72 25.03 -12.13
N ILE A 6 4.90 25.28 -13.15
CA ILE A 6 3.86 24.33 -13.58
C ILE A 6 4.56 23.16 -14.27
N VAL A 7 4.54 21.99 -13.63
CA VAL A 7 5.01 20.73 -14.21
C VAL A 7 4.11 20.41 -15.40
N LYS A 8 4.71 20.22 -16.59
CA LYS A 8 4.00 19.82 -17.81
C LYS A 8 3.23 18.51 -17.57
N GLU A 9 1.99 18.42 -18.05
CA GLU A 9 1.08 17.26 -17.89
C GLU A 9 1.71 15.91 -18.28
N GLU A 10 2.69 15.93 -19.18
CA GLU A 10 3.46 14.77 -19.65
C GLU A 10 4.31 14.07 -18.56
N HIS A 11 4.49 14.69 -17.38
CA HIS A 11 5.24 14.13 -16.24
C HIS A 11 4.42 13.96 -14.96
N THR A 12 3.10 14.13 -14.99
CA THR A 12 2.26 13.91 -13.82
C THR A 12 1.83 12.46 -13.73
N GLU A 13 2.04 11.84 -12.57
CA GLU A 13 1.50 10.51 -12.31
C GLU A 13 -0.03 10.54 -12.37
N ASP A 14 -0.61 9.55 -13.06
CA ASP A 14 -2.05 9.34 -13.01
C ASP A 14 -2.55 9.23 -11.56
N PRO A 15 -3.73 9.79 -11.25
CA PRO A 15 -4.40 9.58 -9.97
C PRO A 15 -4.41 8.10 -9.59
N THR A 16 -4.19 7.82 -8.31
CA THR A 16 -4.07 6.44 -7.79
C THR A 16 -5.29 5.58 -8.16
N GLU A 17 -6.48 6.18 -8.21
CA GLU A 17 -7.70 5.50 -8.62
C GLU A 17 -7.65 5.04 -10.09
N ILE A 18 -7.13 5.88 -10.99
CA ILE A 18 -6.97 5.54 -12.41
C ILE A 18 -5.91 4.45 -12.55
N LYS A 19 -4.76 4.61 -11.89
CA LYS A 19 -3.69 3.60 -11.85
C LYS A 19 -4.18 2.24 -11.38
N SER A 20 -5.11 2.20 -10.42
CA SER A 20 -5.67 0.95 -9.91
C SER A 20 -6.38 0.13 -10.99
N ARG A 21 -6.89 0.76 -12.05
CA ARG A 21 -7.64 0.11 -13.13
C ARG A 21 -6.78 -0.20 -14.35
N ILE A 22 -5.74 0.58 -14.60
CA ILE A 22 -4.79 0.35 -15.69
C ILE A 22 -4.01 -0.95 -15.46
N ASN A 23 -3.87 -1.76 -16.51
CA ASN A 23 -3.16 -3.06 -16.49
C ASN A 23 -3.67 -4.01 -15.40
N SER A 24 -4.97 -3.96 -15.12
CA SER A 24 -5.62 -4.76 -14.07
C SER A 24 -5.41 -6.27 -14.23
N GLN A 25 -5.42 -6.76 -15.47
CA GLN A 25 -5.17 -8.19 -15.76
C GLN A 25 -3.74 -8.59 -15.39
N GLN A 26 -2.75 -7.83 -15.84
CA GLN A 26 -1.35 -8.09 -15.54
C GLN A 26 -1.08 -8.02 -14.03
N LYS A 27 -1.68 -7.05 -13.35
CA LYS A 27 -1.58 -6.93 -11.88
C LYS A 27 -2.23 -8.09 -11.15
N SER A 28 -3.35 -8.62 -11.66
CA SER A 28 -3.94 -9.85 -11.11
C SER A 28 -2.98 -11.03 -11.27
N ILE A 29 -2.39 -11.22 -12.46
CA ILE A 29 -1.44 -12.31 -12.71
C ILE A 29 -0.24 -12.21 -11.77
N ILE A 30 0.34 -11.01 -11.63
CA ILE A 30 1.44 -10.76 -10.68
C ILE A 30 1.01 -11.11 -9.25
N ALA A 31 -0.19 -10.70 -8.84
CA ALA A 31 -0.69 -10.98 -7.51
C ALA A 31 -0.86 -12.49 -7.27
N ASP A 32 -1.46 -13.21 -8.22
CA ASP A 32 -1.67 -14.65 -8.13
C ASP A 32 -0.34 -15.39 -7.99
N LEU A 33 0.68 -15.03 -8.78
CA LEU A 33 2.04 -15.60 -8.65
C LEU A 33 2.73 -15.22 -7.34
N ALA A 34 2.55 -13.99 -6.85
CA ALA A 34 3.18 -13.52 -5.62
C ALA A 34 2.70 -14.27 -4.37
N ILE A 35 1.44 -14.74 -4.35
CA ILE A 35 0.87 -15.48 -3.22
C ILE A 35 1.62 -16.77 -2.91
N ASP A 36 2.20 -17.42 -3.91
CA ASP A 36 2.96 -18.66 -3.73
C ASP A 36 4.26 -18.44 -2.92
N PHE A 37 4.77 -17.21 -2.90
CA PHE A 37 5.98 -16.86 -2.15
C PHE A 37 5.69 -16.41 -0.71
N ILE A 38 4.42 -16.26 -0.32
CA ILE A 38 4.01 -15.79 1.00
C ILE A 38 3.58 -16.99 1.85
N ALA A 39 4.35 -17.35 2.86
CA ALA A 39 3.99 -18.41 3.79
C ALA A 39 2.95 -17.94 4.82
N ASP A 40 2.15 -18.87 5.34
CA ASP A 40 1.33 -18.59 6.53
C ASP A 40 2.22 -18.15 7.70
N HIS A 41 1.68 -17.31 8.59
CA HIS A 41 2.38 -16.75 9.76
C HIS A 41 3.58 -15.85 9.44
N SER A 42 3.80 -15.49 8.16
CA SER A 42 4.91 -14.63 7.77
C SER A 42 4.63 -13.15 8.02
N THR A 43 5.71 -12.36 8.00
CA THR A 43 5.64 -10.90 8.04
C THR A 43 5.98 -10.34 6.67
N ILE A 44 5.10 -9.50 6.12
CA ILE A 44 5.26 -8.90 4.79
C ILE A 44 5.02 -7.39 4.84
N PHE A 45 5.64 -6.68 3.90
CA PHE A 45 5.42 -5.26 3.68
C PHE A 45 4.75 -5.05 2.33
N LEU A 46 3.60 -4.37 2.31
CA LEU A 46 2.90 -3.96 1.11
C LEU A 46 3.01 -2.44 0.96
N ASP A 47 3.69 -2.00 -0.08
CA ASP A 47 3.88 -0.58 -0.39
C ASP A 47 2.57 0.10 -0.83
N SER A 48 2.68 1.37 -1.23
CA SER A 48 1.54 2.16 -1.66
C SER A 48 1.11 1.95 -3.11
N SER A 49 1.66 0.96 -3.81
CA SER A 49 1.42 0.76 -5.23
C SER A 49 0.04 0.14 -5.51
N SER A 50 -0.51 0.45 -6.68
CA SER A 50 -1.74 -0.20 -7.14
C SER A 50 -1.57 -1.72 -7.29
N THR A 51 -0.39 -2.23 -7.60
CA THR A 51 -0.12 -3.68 -7.67
C THR A 51 -0.21 -4.33 -6.29
N SER A 52 0.30 -3.69 -5.24
CA SER A 52 0.17 -4.17 -3.86
C SER A 52 -1.29 -4.29 -3.41
N GLN A 53 -2.19 -3.45 -3.92
CA GLN A 53 -3.62 -3.59 -3.66
C GLN A 53 -4.21 -4.87 -4.29
N TYR A 54 -3.69 -5.33 -5.44
CA TYR A 54 -4.08 -6.61 -6.03
C TYR A 54 -3.56 -7.79 -5.20
N ILE A 55 -2.31 -7.71 -4.71
CA ILE A 55 -1.75 -8.72 -3.80
C ILE A 55 -2.60 -8.79 -2.53
N ALA A 56 -2.91 -7.65 -1.91
CA ALA A 56 -3.76 -7.59 -0.71
C ALA A 56 -5.10 -8.30 -0.90
N LYS A 57 -5.76 -8.14 -2.07
CA LYS A 57 -7.01 -8.84 -2.41
C LYS A 57 -6.89 -10.36 -2.45
N ARG A 58 -5.68 -10.91 -2.63
CA ARG A 58 -5.39 -12.34 -2.72
C ARG A 58 -4.90 -12.95 -1.41
N LEU A 59 -4.56 -12.14 -0.40
CA LEU A 59 -4.10 -12.64 0.90
C LEU A 59 -5.20 -13.31 1.73
N LYS A 60 -6.45 -13.26 1.27
CA LYS A 60 -7.59 -13.81 2.01
C LYS A 60 -7.46 -15.30 2.36
N ASP A 61 -6.67 -16.04 1.59
CA ASP A 61 -6.51 -17.49 1.74
C ASP A 61 -5.28 -17.85 2.61
N LYS A 62 -4.53 -16.83 3.09
CA LYS A 62 -3.38 -16.98 4.00
C LYS A 62 -3.82 -16.85 5.44
N LYS A 63 -3.00 -17.33 6.36
CA LYS A 63 -3.33 -17.36 7.81
C LYS A 63 -2.37 -16.51 8.62
N ASN A 64 -2.94 -15.72 9.54
CA ASN A 64 -2.24 -15.01 10.60
C ASN A 64 -0.99 -14.23 10.14
N LEU A 65 -1.11 -13.55 9.00
CA LEU A 65 -0.02 -12.71 8.49
C LEU A 65 0.17 -11.48 9.38
N THR A 66 1.40 -11.01 9.46
CA THR A 66 1.73 -9.67 9.95
C THR A 66 2.03 -8.78 8.76
N ILE A 67 1.21 -7.77 8.52
CA ILE A 67 1.25 -6.97 7.29
C ILE A 67 1.51 -5.52 7.64
N PHE A 68 2.59 -4.96 7.11
CA PHE A 68 2.88 -3.54 7.18
C PHE A 68 2.48 -2.86 5.88
N THR A 69 1.80 -1.70 5.93
CA THR A 69 1.51 -0.93 4.72
C THR A 69 1.48 0.57 4.97
N THR A 70 1.89 1.36 3.98
CA THR A 70 1.84 2.82 3.99
C THR A 70 0.57 3.39 3.33
N ASN A 71 -0.33 2.53 2.84
CA ASN A 71 -1.48 2.94 2.05
C ASN A 71 -2.80 2.55 2.72
N LEU A 72 -3.65 3.56 2.94
CA LEU A 72 -4.94 3.39 3.62
C LEU A 72 -5.90 2.50 2.83
N SER A 73 -5.91 2.58 1.50
CA SER A 73 -6.75 1.70 0.66
C SER A 73 -6.31 0.24 0.77
N THR A 74 -5.00 -0.01 0.85
CA THR A 74 -4.48 -1.37 1.08
C THR A 74 -4.89 -1.89 2.45
N ALA A 75 -4.76 -1.08 3.51
CA ALA A 75 -5.19 -1.44 4.86
C ALA A 75 -6.71 -1.75 4.92
N ASP A 76 -7.55 -0.91 4.31
CA ASP A 76 -9.01 -1.11 4.24
C ASP A 76 -9.40 -2.41 3.51
N ILE A 77 -8.69 -2.75 2.42
CA ILE A 77 -8.90 -4.04 1.72
C ILE A 77 -8.64 -5.21 2.66
N LEU A 78 -7.54 -5.16 3.42
CA LEU A 78 -7.12 -6.26 4.31
C LEU A 78 -8.06 -6.39 5.52
N ASP A 79 -8.50 -5.27 6.09
CA ASP A 79 -9.41 -5.25 7.23
C ASP A 79 -10.76 -5.89 6.87
N LYS A 80 -11.31 -5.53 5.70
CA LYS A 80 -12.58 -6.09 5.19
C LYS A 80 -12.56 -7.60 4.94
N GLN A 81 -11.39 -8.21 4.81
CA GLN A 81 -11.27 -9.65 4.62
C GLN A 81 -11.52 -10.46 5.90
N GLN A 82 -11.45 -9.85 7.08
CA GLN A 82 -11.72 -10.51 8.37
C GLN A 82 -10.88 -11.78 8.64
N ASN A 83 -9.63 -11.81 8.18
CA ASN A 83 -8.77 -13.01 8.21
C ASN A 83 -7.72 -13.05 9.31
N ASN A 84 -8.03 -12.42 10.46
CA ASN A 84 -7.18 -12.46 11.65
C ASN A 84 -5.70 -12.04 11.39
N HIS A 85 -5.48 -11.21 10.37
CA HIS A 85 -4.17 -10.63 10.08
C HIS A 85 -3.87 -9.50 11.04
N ASN A 86 -2.62 -9.38 11.46
CA ASN A 86 -2.14 -8.22 12.20
C ASN A 86 -1.72 -7.15 11.19
N ILE A 87 -2.55 -6.11 11.04
CA ILE A 87 -2.31 -5.05 10.06
C ILE A 87 -1.72 -3.83 10.77
N TYR A 88 -0.53 -3.43 10.33
CA TYR A 88 0.19 -2.26 10.82
C TYR A 88 0.24 -1.20 9.74
N PHE A 89 -0.44 -0.09 9.97
CA PHE A 89 -0.32 1.07 9.12
C PHE A 89 0.95 1.85 9.48
N VAL A 90 1.88 1.94 8.54
CA VAL A 90 3.12 2.71 8.67
C VAL A 90 2.82 4.14 8.22
N GLY A 91 2.08 4.83 9.08
CA GLY A 91 1.89 6.27 9.02
C GLY A 91 2.82 6.93 10.01
N GLY A 92 3.64 7.85 9.54
CA GLY A 92 4.48 8.62 10.42
C GLY A 92 3.76 9.77 11.14
N ASN A 93 4.52 10.64 11.82
CA ASN A 93 3.98 11.92 12.30
C ASN A 93 3.50 12.76 11.09
N CYS A 94 2.29 13.28 11.10
CA CYS A 94 1.87 14.27 10.11
C CYS A 94 1.81 15.61 10.83
N ARG A 95 2.89 16.38 10.77
CA ARG A 95 2.89 17.76 11.26
C ARG A 95 1.99 18.61 10.35
N MET A 96 0.77 18.88 10.79
CA MET A 96 -0.21 19.72 10.08
C MET A 96 0.15 21.21 10.21
N GLU A 97 1.18 21.57 9.47
CA GLU A 97 1.54 22.91 8.96
C GLU A 97 2.63 22.75 7.88
N LYS A 98 3.32 21.60 7.89
CA LYS A 98 4.26 21.10 6.87
C LYS A 98 4.46 19.61 7.16
N LEU A 99 4.01 18.71 6.27
CA LEU A 99 4.03 17.26 6.50
C LEU A 99 5.45 16.75 6.81
N GLU A 100 5.72 16.44 8.07
CA GLU A 100 6.96 15.78 8.52
C GLU A 100 6.64 14.67 9.52
N VAL A 101 7.16 13.47 9.19
CA VAL A 101 7.10 12.23 9.97
C VAL A 101 8.26 12.14 10.95
N ARG A 102 7.93 11.99 12.23
CA ARG A 102 8.86 11.76 13.33
C ARG A 102 8.54 10.43 14.01
N VAL A 103 9.53 9.55 14.04
CA VAL A 103 9.53 8.31 14.82
C VAL A 103 9.86 8.61 16.29
N PRO A 104 9.30 7.87 17.26
CA PRO A 104 9.67 8.04 18.66
C PRO A 104 11.11 7.58 18.88
N SER A 105 11.90 8.39 19.60
CA SER A 105 13.18 7.93 20.14
C SER A 105 12.88 6.93 21.27
N SER A 106 13.34 5.70 21.11
CA SER A 106 13.54 4.78 22.24
C SER A 106 14.61 5.38 23.16
N TYR A 107 14.46 5.16 24.47
CA TYR A 107 15.39 5.56 25.53
C TYR A 107 16.78 4.96 25.36
#